data_AF-A0A7Z7I1T7-F1
#
_entry.id   AF-A0A7Z7I1T7-F1
#
_cell.length_a   1.000
_cell.length_b   1.000
_cell.length_c   1.000
_cell.angle_alpha   90.00
_cell.angle_beta   90.00
_cell.angle_gamma   90.00
#
_symmetry.space_group_name_H-M   'P 1'
#
loop_
_entity.id
_entity.type
_entity.pdbx_description
1 polymer ?
#
loop_
_entity_poly.entity_id
_entity_poly.type
_entity_poly.pdbx_seq_one_letter_code
_entity_poly.pdbx_strand_id
1 'polypeptide(L)'
;MVGVVLLLTVLSWSLAVIIKPAIQRTIVITTGADNGIYRSFADRYAPILKRSGIKLDIRTSAGSIENYQRLKDPESEYEAGFIQSGTTSPKESDGLQTIGAVSYEPIWVFYRGDATVNRLAKLRGKRISIGVLGSGLLNVSTVLLNYSGITAQNTTLLQMEALDAYRALESGALDAAFFIGRPDAAMQQTLLNSDLKLMSFAQADALTQKFPSLAKIVLPRGSTSIADDRPQSDVTLLAATALLVSKDTLHPALVYLLLDAAEKVHGREDYFTPLGAFPNVRTHEFPVSDVSARYFKSGPPFLQRYLPFWLASFVERRLLILLPFMALLLGLLQALPRMAEARMKHRLVVWYREIKALEDEIWKNSQPTLDQIAQWRDEIENIEAHANKIRIPQRYLEDVYALKQAIGVVRGRLFQAAERVVAQHAID
;
A
#
# COMPACT_ATOMS: atom_id res chain seq x y z
N MET A 1 -8.00 37.08 -13.68
CA MET A 1 -7.51 36.02 -14.59
C MET A 1 -6.11 35.58 -14.20
N VAL A 2 -5.07 36.42 -14.39
CA VAL A 2 -3.68 36.04 -14.04
C VAL A 2 -3.51 35.55 -12.60
N GLY A 3 -4.08 36.25 -11.60
CA GLY A 3 -3.99 35.82 -10.20
C GLY A 3 -4.73 34.51 -9.88
N VAL A 4 -5.84 34.21 -10.55
CA VAL A 4 -6.58 32.95 -10.35
C VAL A 4 -5.85 31.78 -11.02
N VAL A 5 -5.30 32.02 -12.20
CA VAL A 5 -4.46 31.05 -12.91
C VAL A 5 -3.21 30.72 -12.08
N LEU A 6 -2.52 31.73 -11.55
CA LEU A 6 -1.38 31.54 -10.65
C LEU A 6 -1.75 30.77 -9.38
N LEU A 7 -2.90 31.05 -8.80
CA LEU A 7 -3.33 30.36 -7.58
C LEU A 7 -3.69 28.89 -7.87
N LEU A 8 -4.33 28.61 -9.01
CA LEU A 8 -4.61 27.25 -9.47
C LEU A 8 -3.35 26.48 -9.86
N THR A 9 -2.36 27.13 -10.48
CA THR A 9 -1.08 26.46 -10.79
C THR A 9 -0.28 26.18 -9.54
N VAL A 10 -0.24 27.09 -8.56
CA VAL A 10 0.40 26.85 -7.25
C VAL A 10 -0.34 25.77 -6.46
N LEU A 11 -1.68 25.75 -6.48
CA LEU A 11 -2.48 24.70 -5.84
C LEU A 11 -2.24 23.35 -6.52
N SER A 12 -2.22 23.30 -7.85
CA SER A 12 -1.97 22.08 -8.61
C SER A 12 -0.53 21.58 -8.44
N TRP A 13 0.45 22.49 -8.36
CA TRP A 13 1.85 22.14 -8.12
C TRP A 13 2.10 21.68 -6.68
N SER A 14 1.55 22.37 -5.68
CA SER A 14 1.60 21.94 -4.28
C SER A 14 0.89 20.60 -4.09
N LEU A 15 -0.27 20.42 -4.73
CA LEU A 15 -0.95 19.13 -4.76
C LEU A 15 -0.08 18.07 -5.45
N ALA A 16 0.56 18.35 -6.58
CA ALA A 16 1.46 17.41 -7.25
C ALA A 16 2.70 17.04 -6.41
N VAL A 17 3.26 17.99 -5.65
CA VAL A 17 4.36 17.75 -4.69
C VAL A 17 3.87 16.89 -3.51
N ILE A 18 2.64 17.11 -3.03
CA ILE A 18 2.01 16.32 -1.97
C ILE A 18 1.56 14.92 -2.48
N ILE A 19 1.20 14.80 -3.77
CA ILE A 19 0.80 13.55 -4.48
C ILE A 19 2.01 12.76 -4.99
N LYS A 20 3.24 13.26 -4.84
CA LYS A 20 4.45 12.45 -5.03
C LYS A 20 4.89 11.82 -3.70
N PRO A 21 4.19 10.85 -3.06
CA PRO A 21 4.98 9.91 -2.31
C PRO A 21 5.98 9.33 -3.32
N ALA A 22 7.24 9.21 -2.91
CA ALA A 22 8.12 8.23 -3.51
C ALA A 22 7.35 6.91 -3.46
N ILE A 23 6.65 6.57 -4.54
CA ILE A 23 5.91 5.30 -4.62
C ILE A 23 7.03 4.29 -4.60
N GLN A 24 7.27 3.74 -3.43
CA GLN A 24 8.20 2.66 -3.27
C GLN A 24 7.72 1.53 -4.19
N ARG A 25 8.45 1.32 -5.27
CA ARG A 25 8.13 0.33 -6.30
C ARG A 25 8.83 -0.99 -6.06
N THR A 26 9.64 -1.08 -5.02
CA THR A 26 10.41 -2.27 -4.70
C THR A 26 10.25 -2.57 -3.22
N ILE A 27 9.94 -3.83 -2.89
CA ILE A 27 10.04 -4.37 -1.55
C ILE A 27 11.23 -5.32 -1.54
N VAL A 28 12.21 -5.10 -0.67
CA VAL A 28 13.30 -6.07 -0.46
C VAL A 28 12.88 -7.08 0.59
N ILE A 29 12.75 -8.34 0.19
CA ILE A 29 12.27 -9.43 1.06
C ILE A 29 13.38 -10.46 1.34
N THR A 30 13.61 -10.76 2.62
CA THR A 30 14.53 -11.82 3.05
C THR A 30 13.78 -13.15 3.22
N THR A 31 14.35 -14.24 2.71
CA THR A 31 13.65 -15.53 2.58
C THR A 31 14.38 -16.68 3.26
N GLY A 32 14.98 -17.60 2.54
CA GLY A 32 15.74 -18.72 3.07
C GLY A 32 16.68 -19.21 1.99
N ALA A 33 17.07 -20.48 2.03
CA ALA A 33 17.84 -21.07 0.93
C ALA A 33 17.09 -20.96 -0.41
N ASP A 34 17.82 -20.95 -1.54
CA ASP A 34 17.25 -20.77 -2.88
C ASP A 34 16.17 -21.82 -3.23
N ASN A 35 16.33 -23.05 -2.75
CA ASN A 35 15.35 -24.12 -2.95
C ASN A 35 14.47 -24.35 -1.70
N GLY A 36 14.44 -23.38 -0.78
CA GLY A 36 13.71 -23.44 0.47
C GLY A 36 12.25 -23.00 0.34
N ILE A 37 11.46 -23.34 1.36
CA ILE A 37 10.02 -23.05 1.44
C ILE A 37 9.75 -21.54 1.31
N TYR A 38 10.52 -20.70 2.00
CA TYR A 38 10.36 -19.24 1.96
C TYR A 38 10.69 -18.61 0.61
N ARG A 39 11.67 -19.17 -0.10
CA ARG A 39 11.96 -18.71 -1.45
C ARG A 39 10.80 -19.02 -2.40
N SER A 40 10.27 -20.24 -2.32
CA SER A 40 9.08 -20.65 -3.07
C SER A 40 7.85 -19.76 -2.79
N PHE A 41 7.62 -19.36 -1.54
CA PHE A 41 6.56 -18.40 -1.20
C PHE A 41 6.78 -17.04 -1.87
N ALA A 42 7.97 -16.47 -1.73
CA ALA A 42 8.28 -15.17 -2.33
C ALA A 42 8.19 -15.18 -3.86
N ASP A 43 8.63 -16.27 -4.51
CA ASP A 43 8.51 -16.43 -5.97
C ASP A 43 7.05 -16.42 -6.43
N ARG A 44 6.12 -16.97 -5.62
CA ARG A 44 4.68 -16.90 -5.88
C ARG A 44 4.08 -15.52 -5.60
N TYR A 45 4.65 -14.76 -4.66
CA TYR A 45 4.22 -13.40 -4.33
C TYR A 45 4.63 -12.41 -5.42
N ALA A 46 5.84 -12.54 -5.97
CA ALA A 46 6.41 -11.63 -6.97
C ALA A 46 5.47 -11.32 -8.17
N PRO A 47 4.87 -12.29 -8.88
CA PRO A 47 3.96 -12.00 -9.99
C PRO A 47 2.66 -11.33 -9.55
N ILE A 48 2.19 -11.55 -8.31
CA ILE A 48 1.00 -10.91 -7.76
C ILE A 48 1.29 -9.42 -7.51
N LEU A 49 2.38 -9.11 -6.82
CA LEU A 49 2.79 -7.74 -6.53
C LEU A 49 3.14 -6.96 -7.80
N LYS A 50 3.73 -7.63 -8.80
CA LYS A 50 4.08 -7.02 -10.09
C LYS A 50 2.86 -6.47 -10.81
N ARG A 51 1.68 -7.11 -10.69
CA ARG A 51 0.41 -6.61 -11.27
C ARG A 51 -0.02 -5.28 -10.65
N SER A 52 0.36 -5.02 -9.40
CA SER A 52 0.13 -3.77 -8.69
C SER A 52 1.28 -2.75 -8.87
N GLY A 53 2.23 -3.03 -9.77
CA GLY A 53 3.36 -2.13 -10.05
C GLY A 53 4.50 -2.20 -9.04
N ILE A 54 4.52 -3.21 -8.17
CA ILE A 54 5.55 -3.42 -7.14
C ILE A 54 6.45 -4.59 -7.56
N LYS A 55 7.76 -4.34 -7.64
CA LYS A 55 8.81 -5.34 -7.74
C LYS A 55 9.07 -5.94 -6.36
N LEU A 56 9.10 -7.25 -6.26
CA LEU A 56 9.60 -7.94 -5.07
C LEU A 56 11.06 -8.32 -5.34
N ASP A 57 12.00 -7.71 -4.63
CA ASP A 57 13.43 -8.05 -4.68
C ASP A 57 13.71 -9.16 -3.67
N ILE A 58 13.79 -10.40 -4.15
CA ILE A 58 13.86 -11.60 -3.32
C ILE A 58 15.31 -11.95 -3.05
N ARG A 59 15.68 -12.01 -1.77
CA ARG A 59 17.04 -12.31 -1.34
C ARG A 59 17.06 -13.49 -0.38
N THR A 60 17.99 -14.40 -0.62
CA THR A 60 18.16 -15.62 0.17
C THR A 60 18.93 -15.38 1.44
N SER A 61 18.79 -16.31 2.37
CA SER A 61 19.44 -16.30 3.68
C SER A 61 19.64 -17.74 4.17
N ALA A 62 20.37 -17.91 5.27
CA ALA A 62 20.49 -19.14 6.02
C ALA A 62 19.18 -19.54 6.73
N GLY A 63 18.20 -18.64 6.84
CA GLY A 63 16.88 -18.90 7.40
C GLY A 63 16.42 -17.86 8.43
N SER A 64 15.49 -18.27 9.29
CA SER A 64 14.72 -17.39 10.20
C SER A 64 15.57 -16.52 11.14
N ILE A 65 16.69 -17.06 11.67
CA ILE A 65 17.57 -16.31 12.57
C ILE A 65 18.23 -15.15 11.82
N GLU A 66 18.78 -15.40 10.63
CA GLU A 66 19.40 -14.35 9.81
C GLU A 66 18.36 -13.34 9.32
N ASN A 67 17.17 -13.81 8.92
CA ASN A 67 16.08 -12.92 8.51
C ASN A 67 15.69 -11.94 9.60
N TYR A 68 15.57 -12.44 10.83
CA TYR A 68 15.26 -11.61 11.98
C TYR A 68 16.34 -10.57 12.24
N GLN A 69 17.63 -10.94 12.16
CA GLN A 69 18.72 -9.96 12.31
C GLN A 69 18.70 -8.89 11.21
N ARG A 70 18.47 -9.29 9.96
CA ARG A 70 18.32 -8.37 8.82
C ARG A 70 17.15 -7.40 9.00
N LEU A 71 16.00 -7.89 9.47
CA LEU A 71 14.82 -7.05 9.63
C LEU A 71 14.92 -6.13 10.85
N LYS A 72 15.50 -6.63 11.93
CA LYS A 72 15.66 -5.88 13.19
C LYS A 72 16.62 -4.69 13.05
N ASP A 73 17.60 -4.78 12.16
CA ASP A 73 18.51 -3.67 11.89
C ASP A 73 17.77 -2.51 11.17
N PRO A 74 17.62 -1.34 11.82
CA PRO A 74 16.90 -0.20 11.25
C PRO A 74 17.49 0.28 9.92
N GLU A 75 18.82 0.22 9.78
CA GLU A 75 19.57 0.68 8.59
C GLU A 75 19.57 -0.35 7.47
N SER A 76 19.07 -1.56 7.73
CA SER A 76 19.00 -2.61 6.73
C SER A 76 17.99 -2.31 5.64
N GLU A 77 18.35 -2.64 4.40
CA GLU A 77 17.47 -2.48 3.25
C GLU A 77 16.30 -3.47 3.21
N TYR A 78 16.31 -4.52 4.04
CA TYR A 78 15.24 -5.50 4.12
C TYR A 78 14.03 -4.94 4.88
N GLU A 79 12.85 -5.15 4.31
CA GLU A 79 11.62 -4.52 4.81
C GLU A 79 10.59 -5.54 5.25
N ALA A 80 10.62 -6.71 4.62
CA ALA A 80 9.77 -7.84 4.93
C ALA A 80 10.58 -9.15 4.85
N GLY A 81 10.05 -10.20 5.45
CA GLY A 81 10.64 -11.53 5.36
C GLY A 81 9.81 -12.58 6.03
N PHE A 82 10.27 -13.83 5.90
CA PHE A 82 9.64 -14.96 6.54
C PHE A 82 10.45 -15.39 7.77
N ILE A 83 9.78 -15.63 8.89
CA ILE A 83 10.40 -16.11 10.13
C ILE A 83 9.58 -17.29 10.64
N GLN A 84 10.25 -18.40 10.91
CA GLN A 84 9.65 -19.56 11.56
C GLN A 84 9.41 -19.27 13.04
N SER A 85 8.24 -19.64 13.54
CA SER A 85 7.93 -19.48 14.95
C SER A 85 8.81 -20.31 15.89
N GLY A 86 9.11 -19.74 17.05
CA GLY A 86 9.97 -20.32 18.08
C GLY A 86 11.45 -20.28 17.77
N THR A 87 11.87 -19.63 16.68
CA THR A 87 13.30 -19.51 16.31
C THR A 87 13.99 -18.27 16.86
N THR A 88 13.21 -17.28 17.31
CA THR A 88 13.74 -16.01 17.81
C THR A 88 13.02 -15.59 19.09
N SER A 89 13.54 -14.57 19.75
CA SER A 89 12.93 -13.95 20.94
C SER A 89 12.84 -12.45 20.68
N PRO A 90 11.84 -12.02 19.88
CA PRO A 90 11.66 -10.62 19.53
C PRO A 90 11.30 -9.77 20.76
N LYS A 91 11.72 -8.52 20.71
CA LYS A 91 11.38 -7.47 21.68
C LYS A 91 10.49 -6.45 21.00
N GLU A 92 9.61 -5.80 21.75
CA GLU A 92 8.78 -4.71 21.23
C GLU A 92 9.62 -3.57 20.62
N SER A 93 10.82 -3.33 21.17
CA SER A 93 11.77 -2.33 20.68
C SER A 93 12.39 -2.65 19.31
N ASP A 94 12.15 -3.83 18.75
CA ASP A 94 12.79 -4.24 17.50
C ASP A 94 12.12 -3.64 16.25
N GLY A 95 10.98 -2.94 16.41
CA GLY A 95 10.30 -2.26 15.30
C GLY A 95 9.76 -3.22 14.24
N LEU A 96 9.38 -4.44 14.63
CA LEU A 96 8.86 -5.47 13.75
C LEU A 96 7.39 -5.77 14.03
N GLN A 97 6.65 -6.08 12.97
CA GLN A 97 5.24 -6.44 13.03
C GLN A 97 4.93 -7.67 12.17
N THR A 98 4.01 -8.51 12.62
CA THR A 98 3.47 -9.62 11.85
C THR A 98 2.42 -9.09 10.86
N ILE A 99 2.61 -9.39 9.58
CA ILE A 99 1.60 -9.25 8.53
C ILE A 99 0.61 -10.42 8.63
N GLY A 100 1.10 -11.65 8.75
CA GLY A 100 0.28 -12.82 9.01
C GLY A 100 1.10 -14.09 9.21
N ALA A 101 0.57 -15.04 9.97
CA ALA A 101 0.95 -16.44 9.87
C ALA A 101 0.44 -16.98 8.54
N VAL A 102 1.29 -17.65 7.75
CA VAL A 102 0.99 -17.99 6.36
C VAL A 102 1.01 -19.49 6.06
N SER A 103 1.68 -20.30 6.87
CA SER A 103 1.73 -21.75 6.65
C SER A 103 2.16 -22.46 7.91
N TYR A 104 1.70 -23.71 8.08
CA TYR A 104 2.38 -24.63 8.98
C TYR A 104 3.64 -25.19 8.33
N GLU A 105 4.61 -25.52 9.17
CA GLU A 105 5.86 -26.20 8.85
C GLU A 105 5.95 -27.48 9.68
N PRO A 106 5.37 -28.59 9.17
CA PRO A 106 5.35 -29.87 9.88
C PRO A 106 6.76 -30.38 10.15
N ILE A 107 6.96 -30.87 11.38
CA ILE A 107 8.17 -31.50 11.86
C ILE A 107 7.96 -33.00 11.81
N TRP A 108 8.75 -33.66 10.97
CA TRP A 108 8.69 -35.10 10.74
C TRP A 108 9.85 -35.77 11.46
N VAL A 109 9.59 -36.86 12.15
CA VAL A 109 10.63 -37.70 12.75
C VAL A 109 10.50 -39.09 12.15
N PHE A 110 11.38 -39.39 11.20
CA PHE A 110 11.47 -40.73 10.63
C PHE A 110 12.54 -41.53 11.38
N TYR A 111 12.28 -42.82 11.57
CA TYR A 111 13.18 -43.70 12.29
C TYR A 111 13.18 -45.11 11.71
N ARG A 112 14.24 -45.85 12.04
CA ARG A 112 14.42 -47.26 11.69
C ARG A 112 14.11 -48.17 12.89
N GLY A 113 13.59 -49.35 12.59
CA GLY A 113 13.52 -50.48 13.52
C GLY A 113 12.11 -50.91 13.86
N ASP A 114 11.99 -52.04 14.54
CA ASP A 114 10.69 -52.67 14.79
C ASP A 114 9.91 -52.00 15.91
N ALA A 115 10.61 -51.52 16.93
CA ALA A 115 10.02 -50.88 18.09
C ALA A 115 9.27 -49.60 17.71
N THR A 116 8.04 -49.44 18.25
CA THR A 116 7.27 -48.22 18.05
C THR A 116 7.85 -47.07 18.87
N VAL A 117 8.32 -46.03 18.18
CA VAL A 117 8.79 -44.78 18.76
C VAL A 117 7.68 -43.74 18.66
N ASN A 118 7.17 -43.30 19.81
CA ASN A 118 6.04 -42.36 19.90
C ASN A 118 6.33 -41.19 20.87
N ARG A 119 7.54 -41.11 21.40
CA ARG A 119 8.03 -40.03 22.25
C ARG A 119 9.53 -39.85 22.05
N LEU A 120 10.00 -38.61 22.06
CA LEU A 120 11.39 -38.31 21.73
C LEU A 120 12.36 -38.99 22.69
N ALA A 121 12.06 -39.07 23.98
CA ALA A 121 12.92 -39.72 24.98
C ALA A 121 13.32 -41.18 24.65
N LYS A 122 12.54 -41.90 23.81
CA LYS A 122 12.89 -43.25 23.33
C LYS A 122 14.08 -43.27 22.36
N LEU A 123 14.50 -42.11 21.86
CA LEU A 123 15.66 -41.96 20.97
C LEU A 123 16.98 -41.72 21.74
N ARG A 124 16.96 -41.79 23.08
CA ARG A 124 18.19 -41.66 23.88
C ARG A 124 19.22 -42.72 23.48
N GLY A 125 20.47 -42.31 23.28
CA GLY A 125 21.57 -43.19 22.88
C GLY A 125 21.58 -43.57 21.40
N LYS A 126 20.70 -42.97 20.58
CA LYS A 126 20.64 -43.19 19.13
C LYS A 126 21.50 -42.19 18.35
N ARG A 127 21.69 -42.46 17.06
CA ARG A 127 22.28 -41.53 16.08
C ARG A 127 21.14 -40.80 15.38
N ILE A 128 21.05 -39.49 15.61
CA ILE A 128 19.92 -38.67 15.19
C ILE A 128 20.42 -37.52 14.33
N SER A 129 19.88 -37.38 13.11
CA SER A 129 20.06 -36.13 12.36
C SER A 129 19.08 -35.06 12.86
N ILE A 130 19.60 -33.88 13.13
CA ILE A 130 18.85 -32.73 13.69
C ILE A 130 18.75 -31.54 12.72
N GLY A 131 19.17 -31.70 11.47
CA GLY A 131 19.23 -30.62 10.48
C GLY A 131 20.54 -29.83 10.52
N VAL A 132 20.65 -28.80 9.69
CA VAL A 132 21.91 -28.08 9.45
C VAL A 132 22.02 -26.77 10.22
N LEU A 133 23.27 -26.30 10.41
CA LEU A 133 23.58 -25.08 11.13
C LEU A 133 22.80 -23.87 10.58
N GLY A 134 22.20 -23.08 11.48
CA GLY A 134 21.42 -21.89 11.13
C GLY A 134 19.97 -22.16 10.69
N SER A 135 19.60 -23.42 10.43
CA SER A 135 18.23 -23.78 10.03
C SER A 135 17.23 -23.73 11.19
N GLY A 136 15.97 -23.41 10.87
CA GLY A 136 14.87 -23.49 11.85
C GLY A 136 14.59 -24.91 12.35
N LEU A 137 14.89 -25.93 11.53
CA LEU A 137 14.84 -27.34 11.91
C LEU A 137 15.85 -27.68 13.03
N LEU A 138 17.08 -27.18 12.93
CA LEU A 138 18.09 -27.39 13.97
C LEU A 138 17.66 -26.79 15.30
N ASN A 139 17.11 -25.58 15.27
CA ASN A 139 16.60 -24.93 16.47
C ASN A 139 15.47 -25.74 17.12
N VAL A 140 14.43 -26.06 16.36
CA VAL A 140 13.24 -26.73 16.93
C VAL A 140 13.54 -28.16 17.39
N SER A 141 14.33 -28.92 16.62
CA SER A 141 14.72 -30.28 17.01
C SER A 141 15.58 -30.28 18.28
N THR A 142 16.55 -29.35 18.40
CA THR A 142 17.40 -29.19 19.59
C THR A 142 16.56 -28.85 20.83
N VAL A 143 15.64 -27.90 20.72
CA VAL A 143 14.74 -27.52 21.82
C VAL A 143 13.88 -28.70 22.27
N LEU A 144 13.26 -29.42 21.33
CA LEU A 144 12.40 -30.57 21.62
C LEU A 144 13.18 -31.74 22.23
N LEU A 145 14.37 -32.05 21.70
CA LEU A 145 15.22 -33.12 22.20
C LEU A 145 15.74 -32.81 23.61
N ASN A 146 16.26 -31.59 23.84
CA ASN A 146 16.75 -31.17 25.16
C ASN A 146 15.64 -31.21 26.20
N TYR A 147 14.44 -30.71 25.87
CA TYR A 147 13.28 -30.78 26.77
C TYR A 147 12.85 -32.22 27.07
N SER A 148 13.12 -33.14 26.14
CA SER A 148 12.85 -34.58 26.30
C SER A 148 14.01 -35.34 26.96
N GLY A 149 15.03 -34.66 27.48
CA GLY A 149 16.19 -35.26 28.15
C GLY A 149 17.22 -35.90 27.20
N ILE A 150 17.16 -35.60 25.90
CA ILE A 150 18.14 -36.02 24.91
C ILE A 150 19.13 -34.88 24.69
N THR A 151 20.41 -35.18 24.89
CA THR A 151 21.49 -34.21 24.76
C THR A 151 22.68 -34.85 24.06
N ALA A 152 23.63 -34.04 23.59
CA ALA A 152 24.86 -34.52 22.96
C ALA A 152 25.72 -35.40 23.89
N GLN A 153 25.52 -35.32 25.21
CA GLN A 153 26.23 -36.16 26.18
C GLN A 153 25.69 -37.59 26.26
N ASN A 154 24.45 -37.83 25.82
CA ASN A 154 23.80 -39.14 25.94
C ASN A 154 23.33 -39.74 24.62
N THR A 155 23.46 -39.00 23.52
CA THR A 155 22.92 -39.34 22.19
C THR A 155 23.82 -38.71 21.13
N THR A 156 24.06 -39.40 20.03
CA THR A 156 24.87 -38.87 18.93
C THR A 156 23.99 -38.00 18.04
N LEU A 157 24.15 -36.68 18.15
CA LEU A 157 23.42 -35.70 17.35
C LEU A 157 24.27 -35.25 16.16
N LEU A 158 23.75 -35.43 14.95
CA LEU A 158 24.45 -35.13 13.70
C LEU A 158 23.73 -34.02 12.94
N GLN A 159 24.50 -33.08 12.41
CA GLN A 159 23.96 -32.04 11.55
C GLN A 159 24.12 -32.50 10.10
N MET A 160 23.00 -32.77 9.43
CA MET A 160 22.99 -33.32 8.08
C MET A 160 21.92 -32.65 7.23
N GLU A 161 22.22 -32.50 5.95
CA GLU A 161 21.24 -32.13 4.94
C GLU A 161 20.17 -33.21 4.79
N ALA A 162 18.97 -32.83 4.35
CA ALA A 162 17.82 -33.74 4.34
C ALA A 162 18.07 -35.00 3.48
N LEU A 163 18.65 -34.85 2.28
CA LEU A 163 18.92 -35.98 1.40
C LEU A 163 19.95 -36.95 2.01
N ASP A 164 20.98 -36.43 2.67
CA ASP A 164 22.01 -37.24 3.32
C ASP A 164 21.47 -37.93 4.56
N ALA A 165 20.62 -37.26 5.33
CA ALA A 165 19.93 -37.85 6.47
C ALA A 165 19.01 -39.01 6.04
N TYR A 166 18.28 -38.84 4.93
CA TYR A 166 17.49 -39.91 4.33
C TYR A 166 18.36 -41.11 3.91
N ARG A 167 19.43 -40.87 3.15
CA ARG A 167 20.35 -41.94 2.74
C ARG A 167 21.00 -42.66 3.92
N ALA A 168 21.33 -41.93 4.97
CA ALA A 168 21.88 -42.50 6.20
C ALA A 168 20.83 -43.29 7.00
N LEU A 169 19.56 -42.90 6.97
CA LEU A 169 18.44 -43.68 7.50
C LEU A 169 18.19 -44.95 6.70
N GLU A 170 18.35 -44.94 5.38
CA GLU A 170 18.20 -46.09 4.47
C GLU A 170 19.39 -47.07 4.54
N SER A 171 20.61 -46.57 4.79
CA SER A 171 21.80 -47.43 4.95
C SER A 171 21.99 -47.96 6.37
N GLY A 172 21.38 -47.32 7.38
CA GLY A 172 21.54 -47.68 8.79
C GLY A 172 22.70 -46.99 9.49
N ALA A 173 23.25 -45.95 8.86
CA ALA A 173 24.17 -45.01 9.50
C ALA A 173 23.44 -44.08 10.51
N LEU A 174 22.13 -43.90 10.37
CA LEU A 174 21.26 -43.20 11.33
C LEU A 174 20.16 -44.12 11.86
N ASP A 175 19.70 -43.83 13.07
CA ASP A 175 18.58 -44.51 13.69
C ASP A 175 17.28 -43.67 13.61
N ALA A 176 17.42 -42.34 13.63
CA ALA A 176 16.32 -41.38 13.43
C ALA A 176 16.81 -40.11 12.73
N ALA A 177 15.91 -39.38 12.08
CA ALA A 177 16.19 -38.05 11.57
C ALA A 177 14.96 -37.14 11.62
N PHE A 178 15.22 -35.89 11.94
CA PHE A 178 14.24 -34.81 11.82
C PHE A 178 14.22 -34.25 10.41
N PHE A 179 13.02 -33.94 9.92
CA PHE A 179 12.81 -33.21 8.68
C PHE A 179 11.75 -32.13 8.91
N ILE A 180 11.77 -31.10 8.08
CA ILE A 180 10.74 -30.06 8.06
C ILE A 180 10.29 -29.83 6.64
N GLY A 181 8.99 -29.63 6.44
CA GLY A 181 8.46 -29.30 5.12
C GLY A 181 7.05 -29.81 4.88
N ARG A 182 6.48 -29.35 3.76
CA ARG A 182 5.13 -29.72 3.33
C ARG A 182 5.09 -31.17 2.85
N PRO A 183 3.94 -31.87 2.94
CA PRO A 183 3.83 -33.26 2.50
C PRO A 183 4.08 -33.47 1.00
N ASP A 184 3.78 -32.46 0.17
CA ASP A 184 3.99 -32.48 -1.29
C ASP A 184 5.42 -32.18 -1.73
N ALA A 185 6.31 -31.77 -0.81
CA ALA A 185 7.70 -31.57 -1.14
C ALA A 185 8.39 -32.90 -1.50
N ALA A 186 9.30 -32.87 -2.46
CA ALA A 186 9.93 -34.08 -3.01
C ALA A 186 10.58 -34.99 -1.94
N MET A 187 11.20 -34.39 -0.93
CA MET A 187 11.80 -35.13 0.19
C MET A 187 10.73 -35.82 1.05
N GLN A 188 9.65 -35.13 1.41
CA GLN A 188 8.55 -35.70 2.19
C GLN A 188 7.83 -36.80 1.40
N GLN A 189 7.60 -36.61 0.09
CA GLN A 189 7.08 -37.66 -0.78
C GLN A 189 7.99 -38.90 -0.80
N THR A 190 9.31 -38.69 -0.83
CA THR A 190 10.28 -39.80 -0.78
C THR A 190 10.21 -40.54 0.56
N LEU A 191 10.18 -39.81 1.67
CA LEU A 191 10.10 -40.38 3.03
C LEU A 191 8.79 -41.12 3.29
N LEU A 192 7.65 -40.56 2.84
CA LEU A 192 6.33 -41.15 3.02
C LEU A 192 6.11 -42.42 2.18
N ASN A 193 6.90 -42.59 1.12
CA ASN A 193 6.88 -43.75 0.25
C ASN A 193 8.00 -44.77 0.55
N SER A 194 8.87 -44.52 1.54
CA SER A 194 9.90 -45.48 1.95
C SER A 194 9.40 -46.44 3.03
N ASP A 195 10.23 -47.42 3.37
CA ASP A 195 9.94 -48.38 4.45
C ASP A 195 10.28 -47.85 5.86
N LEU A 196 10.68 -46.58 5.95
CA LEU A 196 10.97 -45.92 7.22
C LEU A 196 9.67 -45.66 8.00
N LYS A 197 9.74 -45.75 9.32
CA LYS A 197 8.59 -45.47 10.18
C LYS A 197 8.53 -43.99 10.52
N LEU A 198 7.34 -43.42 10.39
CA LEU A 198 7.05 -42.06 10.84
C LEU A 198 6.57 -42.09 12.30
N MET A 199 7.27 -41.37 13.17
CA MET A 199 6.89 -41.25 14.58
C MET A 199 5.65 -40.35 14.74
N SER A 200 4.65 -40.85 15.47
CA SER A 200 3.51 -40.07 15.97
C SER A 200 3.81 -39.52 17.37
N PHE A 201 3.64 -38.22 17.57
CA PHE A 201 3.94 -37.53 18.84
C PHE A 201 2.83 -37.77 19.88
N ALA A 202 2.97 -38.80 20.73
CA ALA A 202 2.01 -39.11 21.78
C ALA A 202 1.88 -37.99 22.85
N GLN A 203 2.88 -37.11 22.95
CA GLN A 203 2.94 -36.02 23.93
C GLN A 203 2.77 -34.63 23.27
N ALA A 204 2.17 -34.57 22.07
CA ALA A 204 2.04 -33.33 21.31
C ALA A 204 1.34 -32.22 22.12
N ASP A 205 0.24 -32.53 22.81
CA ASP A 205 -0.53 -31.52 23.57
C ASP A 205 0.31 -30.88 24.69
N ALA A 206 1.10 -31.67 25.40
CA ALA A 206 2.01 -31.17 26.43
C ALA A 206 3.15 -30.31 25.83
N LEU A 207 3.67 -30.72 24.67
CA LEU A 207 4.71 -29.97 23.97
C LEU A 207 4.18 -28.63 23.44
N THR A 208 2.97 -28.57 22.90
CA THR A 208 2.34 -27.32 22.43
C THR A 208 1.98 -26.39 23.58
N GLN A 209 1.62 -26.94 24.75
CA GLN A 209 1.43 -26.11 25.95
C GLN A 209 2.75 -25.51 26.44
N LYS A 210 3.84 -26.28 26.37
CA LYS A 210 5.18 -25.80 26.77
C LYS A 210 5.79 -24.82 25.76
N PHE A 211 5.54 -25.04 24.47
CA PHE A 211 6.06 -24.27 23.36
C PHE A 211 4.90 -23.72 22.53
N PRO A 212 4.30 -22.57 22.92
CA PRO A 212 3.15 -21.99 22.24
C PRO A 212 3.42 -21.57 20.78
N SER A 213 4.67 -21.53 20.37
CA SER A 213 5.09 -21.34 18.98
C SER A 213 4.82 -22.56 18.09
N LEU A 214 4.54 -23.72 18.68
CA LEU A 214 4.22 -24.96 17.97
C LEU A 214 2.73 -25.22 17.97
N ALA A 215 2.25 -25.80 16.86
CA ALA A 215 0.91 -26.33 16.71
C ALA A 215 0.93 -27.86 16.66
N LYS A 216 -0.15 -28.48 17.12
CA LYS A 216 -0.44 -29.89 16.89
C LYS A 216 -1.23 -30.00 15.59
N ILE A 217 -0.76 -30.84 14.69
CA ILE A 217 -1.46 -31.17 13.44
C ILE A 217 -1.55 -32.69 13.30
N VAL A 218 -2.49 -33.15 12.48
CA VAL A 218 -2.71 -34.58 12.23
C VAL A 218 -2.57 -34.83 10.74
N LEU A 219 -1.73 -35.81 10.38
CA LEU A 219 -1.72 -36.43 9.06
C LEU A 219 -2.73 -37.59 9.09
N PRO A 220 -3.87 -37.48 8.38
CA PRO A 220 -4.91 -38.51 8.44
C PRO A 220 -4.47 -39.86 7.88
N ARG A 221 -5.06 -40.95 8.37
CA ARG A 221 -4.96 -42.28 7.76
C ARG A 221 -5.33 -42.21 6.27
N GLY A 222 -4.53 -42.90 5.43
CA GLY A 222 -4.76 -42.96 3.98
C GLY A 222 -4.45 -41.66 3.21
N SER A 223 -3.94 -40.60 3.86
CA SER A 223 -3.73 -39.30 3.21
C SER A 223 -2.64 -39.30 2.13
N THR A 224 -1.75 -40.30 2.11
CA THR A 224 -0.70 -40.41 1.07
C THR A 224 -1.06 -41.41 -0.01
N SER A 225 -1.73 -42.50 0.35
CA SER A 225 -2.37 -43.43 -0.59
C SER A 225 -3.63 -44.02 0.04
N ILE A 226 -4.78 -43.68 -0.54
CA ILE A 226 -6.07 -44.27 -0.14
C ILE A 226 -6.14 -45.75 -0.55
N ALA A 227 -5.57 -46.10 -1.71
CA ALA A 227 -5.58 -47.47 -2.21
C ALA A 227 -4.75 -48.41 -1.32
N ASP A 228 -3.60 -47.95 -0.84
CA ASP A 228 -2.69 -48.72 0.00
C ASP A 228 -2.89 -48.48 1.51
N ASP A 229 -3.86 -47.64 1.86
CA ASP A 229 -4.17 -47.21 3.23
C ASP A 229 -2.93 -46.70 3.99
N ARG A 230 -2.18 -45.78 3.34
CA ARG A 230 -0.97 -45.16 3.89
C ARG A 230 -1.20 -43.68 4.23
N PRO A 231 -0.80 -43.22 5.43
CA PRO A 231 -0.38 -44.04 6.58
C PRO A 231 -1.54 -44.88 7.14
N GLN A 232 -1.24 -46.00 7.80
CA GLN A 232 -2.26 -46.96 8.32
C GLN A 232 -3.06 -46.44 9.53
N SER A 233 -2.67 -45.30 10.08
CA SER A 233 -3.33 -44.64 11.20
C SER A 233 -3.04 -43.16 11.16
N ASP A 234 -3.85 -42.37 11.85
CA ASP A 234 -3.60 -40.94 12.03
C ASP A 234 -2.25 -40.72 12.72
N VAL A 235 -1.40 -39.90 12.10
CA VAL A 235 -0.10 -39.54 12.65
C VAL A 235 -0.18 -38.13 13.23
N THR A 236 0.02 -38.02 14.54
CA THR A 236 0.10 -36.72 15.21
C THR A 236 1.49 -36.15 15.02
N LEU A 237 1.57 -34.95 14.43
CA LEU A 237 2.82 -34.22 14.22
C LEU A 237 2.80 -32.90 15.01
N LEU A 238 3.99 -32.34 15.22
CA LEU A 238 4.16 -30.95 15.61
C LEU A 238 4.45 -30.12 14.37
N ALA A 239 4.04 -28.86 14.37
CA ALA A 239 4.39 -27.92 13.32
C ALA A 239 4.83 -26.59 13.92
N ALA A 240 5.88 -26.01 13.37
CA ALA A 240 6.10 -24.58 13.51
C ALA A 240 5.18 -23.82 12.56
N THR A 241 5.16 -22.50 12.67
CA THR A 241 4.36 -21.62 11.81
C THR A 241 5.29 -20.66 11.09
N ALA A 242 5.15 -20.57 9.77
CA ALA A 242 5.80 -19.55 8.97
C ALA A 242 5.08 -18.21 9.19
N LEU A 243 5.81 -17.19 9.64
CA LEU A 243 5.30 -15.84 9.84
C LEU A 243 5.84 -14.93 8.74
N LEU A 244 4.95 -14.19 8.07
CA LEU A 244 5.31 -13.06 7.24
C LEU A 244 5.42 -11.82 8.13
N VAL A 245 6.64 -11.31 8.27
CA VAL A 245 7.00 -10.22 9.18
C VAL A 245 7.53 -9.04 8.37
N SER A 246 7.27 -7.82 8.82
CA SER A 246 7.85 -6.61 8.24
C SER A 246 8.34 -5.65 9.32
N LYS A 247 9.11 -4.64 8.90
CA LYS A 247 9.33 -3.44 9.72
C LYS A 247 7.98 -2.74 9.97
N ASP A 248 7.84 -2.10 11.12
CA ASP A 248 6.67 -1.29 11.48
C ASP A 248 6.56 0.00 10.65
N THR A 249 7.70 0.48 10.15
CA THR A 249 7.84 1.62 9.24
C THR A 249 7.39 1.32 7.81
N LEU A 250 7.19 0.05 7.44
CA LEU A 250 6.74 -0.33 6.09
C LEU A 250 5.40 0.32 5.77
N HIS A 251 5.32 0.98 4.60
CA HIS A 251 4.14 1.73 4.24
C HIS A 251 2.87 0.82 4.26
N PRO A 252 1.79 1.21 4.95
CA PRO A 252 0.59 0.36 5.15
C PRO A 252 -0.04 -0.20 3.87
N ALA A 253 0.09 0.52 2.76
CA ALA A 253 -0.40 0.06 1.46
C ALA A 253 0.41 -1.16 0.94
N LEU A 254 1.73 -1.21 1.19
CA LEU A 254 2.57 -2.36 0.85
C LEU A 254 2.26 -3.56 1.74
N VAL A 255 1.95 -3.33 3.03
CA VAL A 255 1.47 -4.37 3.94
C VAL A 255 0.17 -5.01 3.42
N TYR A 256 -0.79 -4.22 2.93
CA TYR A 256 -2.00 -4.75 2.29
C TYR A 256 -1.69 -5.60 1.04
N LEU A 257 -0.75 -5.17 0.20
CA LEU A 257 -0.36 -5.94 -0.99
C LEU A 257 0.31 -7.28 -0.63
N LEU A 258 1.16 -7.27 0.39
CA LEU A 258 1.77 -8.49 0.92
C LEU A 258 0.71 -9.42 1.51
N LEU A 259 -0.29 -8.87 2.21
CA LEU A 259 -1.40 -9.65 2.77
C LEU A 259 -2.34 -10.21 1.68
N ASP A 260 -2.65 -9.45 0.64
CA ASP A 260 -3.41 -9.93 -0.54
C ASP A 260 -2.66 -11.04 -1.29
N ALA A 261 -1.34 -10.91 -1.43
CA ALA A 261 -0.51 -11.98 -1.97
C ALA A 261 -0.52 -13.22 -1.06
N ALA A 262 -0.44 -13.02 0.26
CA ALA A 262 -0.53 -14.10 1.22
C ALA A 262 -1.87 -14.84 1.13
N GLU A 263 -2.99 -14.13 1.05
CA GLU A 263 -4.33 -14.70 0.86
C GLU A 263 -4.40 -15.56 -0.41
N LYS A 264 -3.92 -15.04 -1.54
CA LYS A 264 -3.94 -15.77 -2.83
C LYS A 264 -3.05 -17.01 -2.83
N VAL A 265 -1.95 -16.98 -2.08
CA VAL A 265 -0.95 -18.05 -2.06
C VAL A 265 -1.27 -19.13 -1.03
N HIS A 266 -1.81 -18.73 0.12
CA HIS A 266 -2.00 -19.58 1.31
C HIS A 266 -3.47 -19.80 1.71
N GLY A 267 -4.42 -19.05 1.12
CA GLY A 267 -5.86 -19.17 1.41
C GLY A 267 -6.54 -20.41 0.86
N ARG A 268 -5.84 -21.18 0.02
CA ARG A 268 -6.34 -22.46 -0.49
C ARG A 268 -6.24 -23.54 0.58
N GLU A 269 -7.04 -24.59 0.42
CA GLU A 269 -6.88 -25.81 1.19
C GLU A 269 -5.45 -26.38 1.02
N ASP A 270 -4.93 -26.95 2.10
CA ASP A 270 -3.64 -27.63 2.15
C ASP A 270 -3.79 -28.92 2.97
N TYR A 271 -2.79 -29.79 2.94
CA TYR A 271 -2.82 -31.11 3.59
C TYR A 271 -3.19 -31.09 5.08
N PHE A 272 -2.87 -29.99 5.78
CA PHE A 272 -3.09 -29.85 7.22
C PHE A 272 -4.13 -28.79 7.59
N THR A 273 -4.61 -28.03 6.60
CA THR A 273 -5.47 -26.88 6.88
C THR A 273 -6.60 -26.73 5.89
N PRO A 274 -7.84 -26.48 6.36
CA PRO A 274 -8.97 -26.21 5.49
C PRO A 274 -8.80 -24.88 4.74
N LEU A 275 -9.64 -24.68 3.72
CA LEU A 275 -9.77 -23.43 3.00
C LEU A 275 -9.92 -22.23 3.96
N GLY A 276 -9.15 -21.16 3.74
CA GLY A 276 -9.21 -19.93 4.53
C GLY A 276 -8.58 -20.03 5.93
N ALA A 277 -7.84 -21.09 6.25
CA ALA A 277 -7.12 -21.18 7.50
C ALA A 277 -5.93 -20.21 7.60
N PHE A 278 -5.27 -19.94 6.47
CA PHE A 278 -4.18 -18.99 6.34
C PHE A 278 -4.48 -17.97 5.22
N PRO A 279 -3.87 -16.78 5.24
CA PRO A 279 -3.15 -16.20 6.37
C PRO A 279 -4.07 -15.93 7.57
N ASN A 280 -3.50 -15.85 8.78
CA ASN A 280 -4.22 -15.43 9.97
C ASN A 280 -3.29 -14.68 10.95
N VAL A 281 -3.85 -14.14 12.04
CA VAL A 281 -3.09 -13.38 13.06
C VAL A 281 -3.09 -14.09 14.42
N ARG A 282 -3.28 -15.42 14.45
CA ARG A 282 -3.29 -16.22 15.68
C ARG A 282 -1.86 -16.55 16.14
N THR A 283 -1.03 -15.53 16.26
CA THR A 283 0.35 -15.62 16.75
C THR A 283 0.60 -14.51 17.76
N HIS A 284 1.48 -14.77 18.73
CA HIS A 284 1.86 -13.82 19.78
C HIS A 284 3.35 -13.50 19.76
N GLU A 285 4.05 -13.88 18.68
CA GLU A 285 5.50 -13.76 18.62
C GLU A 285 5.93 -12.34 18.30
N PHE A 286 5.26 -11.66 17.38
CA PHE A 286 5.47 -10.24 17.11
C PHE A 286 4.14 -9.47 17.22
N PRO A 287 4.17 -8.16 17.51
CA PRO A 287 2.98 -7.31 17.41
C PRO A 287 2.30 -7.47 16.05
N VAL A 288 0.97 -7.55 16.03
CA VAL A 288 0.21 -7.65 14.77
C VAL A 288 0.12 -6.27 14.14
N SER A 289 0.36 -6.17 12.83
CA SER A 289 0.17 -4.90 12.12
C SER A 289 -1.27 -4.40 12.23
N ASP A 290 -1.45 -3.10 12.50
CA ASP A 290 -2.76 -2.43 12.47
C ASP A 290 -3.54 -2.70 11.17
N VAL A 291 -2.81 -2.84 10.07
CA VAL A 291 -3.36 -3.15 8.75
C VAL A 291 -3.97 -4.55 8.75
N SER A 292 -3.21 -5.55 9.19
CA SER A 292 -3.67 -6.94 9.29
C SER A 292 -4.84 -7.08 10.26
N ALA A 293 -4.76 -6.44 11.43
CA ALA A 293 -5.85 -6.44 12.41
C ALA A 293 -7.16 -5.90 11.82
N ARG A 294 -7.11 -4.83 11.02
CA ARG A 294 -8.28 -4.31 10.30
C ARG A 294 -8.74 -5.22 9.16
N TYR A 295 -7.82 -5.77 8.39
CA TYR A 295 -8.13 -6.67 7.27
C TYR A 295 -8.90 -7.90 7.75
N PHE A 296 -8.45 -8.57 8.80
CA PHE A 296 -9.13 -9.75 9.33
C PHE A 296 -10.45 -9.43 10.05
N LYS A 297 -10.66 -8.19 10.51
CA LYS A 297 -11.91 -7.75 11.15
C LYS A 297 -12.97 -7.31 10.14
N SER A 298 -12.58 -6.62 9.07
CA SER A 298 -13.49 -5.87 8.20
C SER A 298 -13.31 -6.17 6.69
N GLY A 299 -12.34 -7.00 6.33
CA GLY A 299 -11.95 -7.26 4.95
C GLY A 299 -11.19 -6.08 4.30
N PRO A 300 -10.97 -6.12 2.98
CA PRO A 300 -10.32 -5.02 2.27
C PRO A 300 -11.18 -3.74 2.32
N PRO A 301 -10.55 -2.55 2.38
CA PRO A 301 -11.26 -1.27 2.41
C PRO A 301 -12.19 -1.07 1.22
N PHE A 302 -13.30 -0.34 1.42
CA PHE A 302 -14.37 -0.18 0.42
C PHE A 302 -13.85 0.35 -0.92
N LEU A 303 -12.97 1.35 -0.90
CA LEU A 303 -12.45 1.97 -2.13
C LEU A 303 -11.55 1.02 -2.92
N GLN A 304 -10.85 0.09 -2.24
CA GLN A 304 -10.00 -0.91 -2.90
C GLN A 304 -10.81 -1.98 -3.66
N ARG A 305 -12.13 -2.05 -3.45
CA ARG A 305 -13.01 -2.98 -4.20
C ARG A 305 -13.37 -2.47 -5.60
N TYR A 306 -13.30 -1.16 -5.82
CA TYR A 306 -13.80 -0.52 -7.05
C TYR A 306 -12.76 0.33 -7.79
N LEU A 307 -11.66 0.73 -7.12
CA LEU A 307 -10.63 1.59 -7.69
C LEU A 307 -9.27 0.89 -7.74
N PRO A 308 -8.40 1.22 -8.72
CA PRO A 308 -7.01 0.80 -8.73
C PRO A 308 -6.30 1.17 -7.42
N PHE A 309 -5.41 0.29 -6.94
CA PHE A 309 -4.75 0.38 -5.63
C PHE A 309 -4.16 1.76 -5.29
N TRP A 310 -3.46 2.39 -6.23
CA TRP A 310 -2.86 3.72 -6.02
C TRP A 310 -3.94 4.76 -5.71
N LEU A 311 -5.05 4.72 -6.45
CA LEU A 311 -6.12 5.69 -6.32
C LEU A 311 -6.93 5.46 -5.04
N ALA A 312 -7.23 4.20 -4.72
CA ALA A 312 -7.91 3.84 -3.47
C ALA A 312 -7.10 4.29 -2.25
N SER A 313 -5.81 3.92 -2.19
CA SER A 313 -4.91 4.27 -1.07
C SER A 313 -4.69 5.78 -0.95
N PHE A 314 -4.68 6.48 -2.09
CA PHE A 314 -4.56 7.94 -2.14
C PHE A 314 -5.80 8.62 -1.57
N VAL A 315 -6.98 8.26 -2.06
CA VAL A 315 -8.25 8.85 -1.64
C VAL A 315 -8.51 8.57 -0.17
N GLU A 316 -8.38 7.33 0.30
CA GLU A 316 -8.77 6.95 1.66
C GLU A 316 -7.95 7.64 2.76
N ARG A 317 -6.65 7.88 2.53
CA ARG A 317 -5.78 8.55 3.52
C ARG A 317 -5.69 10.06 3.35
N ARG A 318 -5.87 10.58 2.14
CA ARG A 318 -5.78 12.02 1.87
C ARG A 318 -7.14 12.69 1.76
N LEU A 319 -8.28 11.98 1.82
CA LEU A 319 -9.61 12.59 1.72
C LEU A 319 -9.78 13.77 2.68
N LEU A 320 -9.38 13.59 3.95
CA LEU A 320 -9.46 14.63 4.98
C LEU A 320 -8.57 15.83 4.68
N ILE A 321 -7.39 15.61 4.09
CA ILE A 321 -6.47 16.67 3.68
C ILE A 321 -6.97 17.34 2.40
N LEU A 322 -7.58 16.58 1.47
CA LEU A 322 -8.08 17.06 0.19
C LEU A 322 -9.39 17.84 0.34
N LEU A 323 -10.19 17.55 1.36
CA LEU A 323 -11.48 18.18 1.61
C LEU A 323 -11.40 19.72 1.66
N PRO A 324 -10.50 20.35 2.44
CA PRO A 324 -10.36 21.81 2.43
C PRO A 324 -9.87 22.36 1.09
N PHE A 325 -9.02 21.64 0.36
CA PHE A 325 -8.56 22.06 -0.97
C PHE A 325 -9.67 21.99 -2.01
N MET A 326 -10.51 20.95 -1.94
CA MET A 326 -11.66 20.78 -2.81
C MET A 326 -12.73 21.84 -2.53
N ALA A 327 -12.95 22.19 -1.25
CA ALA A 327 -13.81 23.31 -0.86
C ALA A 327 -13.26 24.66 -1.37
N LEU A 328 -11.95 24.89 -1.27
CA LEU A 328 -11.29 26.07 -1.81
C LEU A 328 -11.42 26.15 -3.34
N LEU A 329 -11.20 25.03 -4.03
CA LEU A 329 -11.33 24.93 -5.49
C LEU A 329 -12.76 25.22 -5.95
N LEU A 330 -13.76 24.68 -5.24
CA LEU A 330 -15.17 24.98 -5.49
C LEU A 330 -15.48 26.46 -5.26
N GLY A 331 -14.95 27.06 -4.19
CA GLY A 331 -15.07 28.50 -3.93
C GLY A 331 -14.47 29.36 -5.05
N LEU A 332 -13.29 28.98 -5.56
CA LEU A 332 -12.64 29.63 -6.71
C LEU A 332 -13.44 29.50 -8.00
N LEU A 333 -13.97 28.29 -8.28
CA LEU A 333 -14.84 28.03 -9.43
C LEU A 333 -16.10 28.90 -9.38
N GLN A 334 -16.69 29.09 -8.20
CA GLN A 334 -17.84 29.99 -8.01
C GLN A 334 -17.45 31.48 -8.08
N ALA A 335 -16.23 31.84 -7.69
CA ALA A 335 -15.74 33.22 -7.75
C ALA A 335 -15.42 33.67 -9.19
N LEU A 336 -14.97 32.77 -10.07
CA LEU A 336 -14.65 33.06 -11.47
C LEU A 336 -15.75 33.83 -12.24
N PRO A 337 -17.03 33.38 -12.28
CA PRO A 337 -18.08 34.12 -12.98
C PRO A 337 -18.34 35.50 -12.35
N ARG A 338 -18.28 35.61 -11.02
CA ARG A 338 -18.45 36.89 -10.30
C ARG A 338 -17.33 37.88 -10.62
N MET A 339 -16.08 37.41 -10.68
CA MET A 339 -14.93 38.22 -11.05
C MET A 339 -14.97 38.66 -12.52
N ALA A 340 -15.41 37.77 -13.42
CA ALA A 340 -15.61 38.11 -14.83
C ALA A 340 -16.68 39.20 -14.99
N GLU A 341 -17.76 39.11 -14.22
CA GLU A 341 -18.81 40.13 -14.18
C GLU A 341 -18.34 41.46 -13.60
N ALA A 342 -17.67 41.45 -12.45
CA ALA A 342 -17.13 42.66 -11.83
C ALA A 342 -16.15 43.39 -12.76
N ARG A 343 -15.31 42.65 -13.49
CA ARG A 343 -14.37 43.21 -14.46
C ARG A 343 -15.08 43.84 -15.66
N MET A 344 -16.20 43.26 -16.10
CA MET A 344 -17.01 43.82 -17.19
C MET A 344 -17.71 45.11 -16.74
N LYS A 345 -18.35 45.11 -15.57
CA LYS A 345 -19.00 46.29 -14.99
C LYS A 345 -18.02 47.44 -14.76
N HIS A 346 -16.83 47.16 -14.23
CA HIS A 346 -15.80 48.19 -14.01
C HIS A 346 -15.35 48.85 -15.32
N ARG A 347 -15.25 48.10 -16.43
CA ARG A 347 -14.93 48.69 -17.74
C ARG A 347 -16.01 49.65 -18.20
N LEU A 348 -17.29 49.30 -18.02
CA LEU A 348 -18.42 50.15 -18.38
C LEU A 348 -18.46 51.44 -17.53
N VAL A 349 -18.20 51.34 -16.22
CA VAL A 349 -18.20 52.49 -15.30
C VAL A 349 -17.10 53.51 -15.64
N VAL A 350 -15.93 53.08 -16.11
CA VAL A 350 -14.86 54.01 -16.53
C VAL A 350 -15.33 54.91 -17.67
N TRP A 351 -15.94 54.35 -18.71
CA TRP A 351 -16.48 55.13 -19.83
C TRP A 351 -17.65 56.01 -19.43
N TYR A 352 -18.52 55.52 -18.52
CA TYR A 352 -19.60 56.34 -17.98
C TYR A 352 -19.07 57.58 -17.24
N ARG A 353 -17.93 57.44 -16.54
CA ARG A 353 -17.27 58.58 -15.87
C ARG A 353 -16.66 59.56 -16.88
N GLU A 354 -16.05 59.09 -17.96
CA GLU A 354 -15.49 59.95 -19.00
C GLU A 354 -16.58 60.76 -19.71
N ILE A 355 -17.70 60.12 -20.06
CA ILE A 355 -18.86 60.81 -20.66
C ILE A 355 -19.43 61.84 -19.68
N LYS A 356 -19.56 61.47 -18.40
CA LYS A 356 -20.08 62.39 -17.38
C LYS A 356 -19.15 63.57 -17.13
N ALA A 357 -17.83 63.35 -17.14
CA ALA A 357 -16.85 64.42 -17.00
C ALA A 357 -16.97 65.43 -18.15
N LEU A 358 -17.13 64.92 -19.38
CA LEU A 358 -17.36 65.76 -20.54
C LEU A 358 -18.71 66.49 -20.49
N GLU A 359 -19.77 65.81 -20.06
CA GLU A 359 -21.08 66.44 -19.83
C GLU A 359 -20.96 67.60 -18.81
N ASP A 360 -20.31 67.36 -17.68
CA ASP A 360 -20.09 68.36 -16.62
C ASP A 360 -19.23 69.55 -17.11
N GLU A 361 -18.28 69.31 -18.02
CA GLU A 361 -17.46 70.35 -18.64
C GLU A 361 -18.28 71.23 -19.60
N ILE A 362 -19.10 70.61 -20.45
CA ILE A 362 -20.06 71.31 -21.33
C ILE A 362 -21.05 72.13 -20.50
N TRP A 363 -21.51 71.63 -19.35
CA TRP A 363 -22.41 72.37 -18.46
C TRP A 363 -21.77 73.59 -17.79
N LYS A 364 -20.49 73.50 -17.40
CA LYS A 364 -19.80 74.59 -16.70
C LYS A 364 -19.44 75.75 -17.62
N ASN A 365 -19.18 75.47 -18.90
CA ASN A 365 -18.81 76.49 -19.88
C ASN A 365 -20.04 77.01 -20.65
N SER A 366 -20.71 78.02 -20.07
CA SER A 366 -21.94 78.60 -20.62
C SER A 366 -21.75 79.47 -21.88
N GLN A 367 -20.52 79.83 -22.25
CA GLN A 367 -20.16 80.57 -23.46
C GLN A 367 -18.88 79.97 -24.10
N PRO A 368 -19.00 78.84 -24.82
CA PRO A 368 -17.84 78.16 -25.38
C PRO A 368 -17.31 78.84 -26.66
N THR A 369 -16.00 78.81 -26.87
CA THR A 369 -15.38 79.22 -28.15
C THR A 369 -15.49 78.12 -29.20
N LEU A 370 -15.37 78.48 -30.48
CA LEU A 370 -15.44 77.53 -31.60
C LEU A 370 -14.38 76.41 -31.49
N ASP A 371 -13.19 76.72 -30.96
CA ASP A 371 -12.13 75.73 -30.74
C ASP A 371 -12.47 74.72 -29.63
N GLN A 372 -13.18 75.15 -28.57
CA GLN A 372 -13.63 74.26 -27.49
C GLN A 372 -14.72 73.30 -27.98
N ILE A 373 -15.63 73.77 -28.84
CA ILE A 373 -16.64 72.92 -29.47
C ILE A 373 -15.99 71.86 -30.37
N ALA A 374 -14.94 72.22 -31.11
CA ALA A 374 -14.19 71.27 -31.93
C ALA A 374 -13.48 70.21 -31.06
N GLN A 375 -12.86 70.62 -29.94
CA GLN A 375 -12.22 69.69 -29.00
C GLN A 375 -13.22 68.71 -28.38
N TRP A 376 -14.35 69.18 -27.87
CA TRP A 376 -15.37 68.30 -27.30
C TRP A 376 -15.99 67.36 -28.33
N ARG A 377 -16.11 67.78 -29.59
CA ARG A 377 -16.57 66.91 -30.68
C ARG A 377 -15.59 65.75 -30.90
N ASP A 378 -14.31 66.06 -31.01
CA ASP A 378 -13.26 65.06 -31.24
C ASP A 378 -13.15 64.09 -30.04
N GLU A 379 -13.34 64.58 -28.82
CA GLU A 379 -13.39 63.74 -27.61
C GLU A 379 -14.59 62.78 -27.58
N ILE A 380 -15.80 63.24 -27.96
CA ILE A 380 -16.97 62.36 -28.06
C ILE A 380 -16.76 61.27 -29.11
N GLU A 381 -16.22 61.63 -30.27
CA GLU A 381 -15.93 60.67 -31.34
C GLU A 381 -14.89 59.65 -30.91
N ASN A 382 -13.88 60.09 -30.16
CA ASN A 382 -12.86 59.21 -29.60
C ASN A 382 -13.46 58.23 -28.58
N ILE A 383 -14.32 58.72 -27.67
CA ILE A 383 -15.02 57.88 -26.68
C ILE A 383 -15.93 56.85 -27.36
N GLU A 384 -16.67 57.25 -28.41
CA GLU A 384 -17.54 56.34 -29.17
C GLU A 384 -16.74 55.27 -29.94
N ALA A 385 -15.64 55.67 -30.61
CA ALA A 385 -14.77 54.76 -31.34
C ALA A 385 -14.14 53.71 -30.43
N HIS A 386 -13.82 54.07 -29.18
CA HIS A 386 -13.30 53.16 -28.17
C HIS A 386 -14.40 52.25 -27.59
N ALA A 387 -15.60 52.80 -27.34
CA ALA A 387 -16.74 52.02 -26.85
C ALA A 387 -17.21 50.95 -27.85
N ASN A 388 -17.19 51.25 -29.16
CA ASN A 388 -17.63 50.32 -30.21
C ASN A 388 -16.66 49.17 -30.50
N LYS A 389 -15.39 49.25 -30.07
CA LYS A 389 -14.40 48.16 -30.26
C LYS A 389 -14.53 47.00 -29.26
N ILE A 390 -15.38 47.13 -28.25
CA ILE A 390 -15.52 46.13 -27.19
C ILE A 390 -16.49 45.02 -27.64
N ARG A 391 -16.00 43.78 -27.77
CA ARG A 391 -16.88 42.60 -27.93
C ARG A 391 -17.52 42.26 -26.59
N ILE A 392 -18.85 42.42 -26.48
CA ILE A 392 -19.58 42.29 -25.22
C ILE A 392 -20.58 41.12 -25.29
N PRO A 393 -20.63 40.23 -24.28
CA PRO A 393 -21.64 39.17 -24.19
C PRO A 393 -23.07 39.72 -24.11
N GLN A 394 -24.05 39.00 -24.67
CA GLN A 394 -25.47 39.43 -24.75
C GLN A 394 -26.07 39.88 -23.41
N ARG A 395 -25.65 39.29 -22.28
CA ARG A 395 -26.11 39.63 -20.93
C ARG A 395 -25.79 41.06 -20.44
N TYR A 396 -24.99 41.84 -21.17
CA TYR A 396 -24.66 43.24 -20.83
C TYR A 396 -25.07 44.23 -21.91
N LEU A 397 -25.94 43.82 -22.85
CA LEU A 397 -26.40 44.71 -23.92
C LEU A 397 -27.13 45.94 -23.37
N GLU A 398 -27.93 45.79 -22.31
CA GLU A 398 -28.67 46.88 -21.68
C GLU A 398 -27.74 48.01 -21.19
N ASP A 399 -26.69 47.67 -20.45
CA ASP A 399 -25.69 48.65 -19.96
C ASP A 399 -24.97 49.37 -21.11
N VAL A 400 -24.75 48.68 -22.23
CA VAL A 400 -24.11 49.24 -23.42
C VAL A 400 -25.04 50.16 -24.19
N TYR A 401 -26.31 49.78 -24.33
CA TYR A 401 -27.31 50.64 -24.95
C TYR A 401 -27.55 51.91 -24.10
N ALA A 402 -27.54 51.80 -22.77
CA ALA A 402 -27.57 52.96 -21.88
C ALA A 402 -26.35 53.88 -22.08
N LEU A 403 -25.15 53.31 -22.20
CA LEU A 403 -23.93 54.08 -22.52
C LEU A 403 -24.04 54.80 -23.88
N LYS A 404 -24.53 54.11 -24.91
CA LYS A 404 -24.75 54.71 -26.25
C LYS A 404 -25.81 55.80 -26.24
N GLN A 405 -26.86 55.63 -25.45
CA GLN A 405 -27.89 56.65 -25.26
C GLN A 405 -27.31 57.88 -24.55
N ALA A 406 -26.48 57.71 -23.53
CA ALA A 406 -25.79 58.80 -22.86
C ALA A 406 -24.87 59.57 -23.83
N ILE A 407 -24.09 58.86 -24.66
CA ILE A 407 -23.28 59.49 -25.74
C ILE A 407 -24.18 60.31 -26.68
N GLY A 408 -25.34 59.76 -27.07
CA GLY A 408 -26.32 60.45 -27.92
C GLY A 408 -26.89 61.73 -27.28
N VAL A 409 -27.16 61.72 -25.97
CA VAL A 409 -27.65 62.90 -25.23
C VAL A 409 -26.58 63.99 -25.18
N VAL A 410 -25.33 63.65 -24.85
CA VAL A 410 -24.23 64.63 -24.80
C VAL A 410 -23.95 65.20 -26.20
N ARG A 411 -23.97 64.36 -27.24
CA ARG A 411 -23.85 64.80 -28.65
C ARG A 411 -24.95 65.79 -29.03
N GLY A 412 -26.21 65.48 -28.72
CA GLY A 412 -27.35 66.36 -29.02
C GLY A 412 -27.21 67.73 -28.34
N ARG A 413 -26.68 67.77 -27.12
CA ARG A 413 -26.39 69.02 -26.40
C ARG A 413 -25.21 69.79 -26.97
N LEU A 414 -24.15 69.09 -27.40
CA LEU A 414 -23.03 69.71 -28.10
C LEU A 414 -23.51 70.41 -29.38
N PHE A 415 -24.39 69.78 -30.15
CA PHE A 415 -25.00 70.40 -31.34
C PHE A 415 -25.79 71.67 -30.99
N GLN A 416 -26.59 71.65 -29.92
CA GLN A 416 -27.33 72.83 -29.47
C GLN A 416 -26.41 73.96 -28.98
N ALA A 417 -25.31 73.62 -28.30
CA ALA A 417 -24.30 74.60 -27.89
C ALA A 417 -23.59 75.22 -29.11
N ALA A 418 -23.26 74.41 -30.11
CA ALA A 418 -22.67 74.87 -31.36
C ALA A 418 -23.60 75.80 -32.15
N GLU A 419 -24.89 75.46 -32.27
CA GLU A 419 -25.89 76.31 -32.92
C GLU A 419 -26.05 77.67 -32.22
N ARG A 420 -26.00 77.72 -30.90
CA ARG A 420 -26.08 78.98 -30.13
C ARG A 420 -24.87 79.89 -30.37
N VAL A 421 -23.66 79.32 -30.43
CA VAL A 421 -22.43 80.09 -30.68
C VAL A 421 -22.40 80.62 -32.12
N VAL A 422 -22.84 79.80 -33.09
CA VAL A 422 -22.96 80.23 -34.51
C VAL A 422 -24.04 81.29 -34.69
N ALA A 423 -25.18 81.17 -33.98
CA ALA A 423 -26.24 82.18 -34.02
C ALA A 423 -25.82 83.52 -33.37
N GLN A 424 -24.98 83.49 -32.33
CA GLN A 424 -24.39 84.70 -31.73
C GLN A 424 -23.37 85.37 -32.66
N HIS A 425 -22.55 84.60 -33.37
CA HIS A 425 -21.58 85.14 -34.34
C HIS A 425 -22.20 85.61 -35.68
N ALA A 426 -23.47 85.30 -35.93
CA ALA A 426 -24.18 85.75 -37.14
C ALA A 426 -24.96 87.07 -36.92
N ILE A 427 -24.98 87.58 -35.69
CA ILE A 427 -25.67 88.82 -35.29
C ILE A 427 -24.69 89.98 -35.01
N ASP A 428 -23.40 89.66 -34.82
CA ASP A 428 -22.27 90.61 -34.85
C ASP A 428 -21.69 90.72 -36.26
#